data_AF-K4LCL7-F1
#
_entry.id   AF-K4LCL7-F1
#
_cell.length_a   1.000
_cell.length_b   1.000
_cell.length_c   1.000
_cell.angle_alpha   90.00
_cell.angle_beta   90.00
_cell.angle_gamma   90.00
#
_symmetry.space_group_name_H-M   'P 1'
#
loop_
_entity.id
_entity.type
_entity.pdbx_description
1 polymer ?
#
loop_
_entity_poly.entity_id
_entity_poly.type
_entity_poly.pdbx_seq_one_letter_code
_entity_poly.pdbx_strand_id
1 'polypeptide(L)'
;MIRKQFYVDPHHDYLLKKLARATGVSEAELVRRALEAHLNACMAAGHNLKAWEAEKAFIEDRIKMQRETAHPSAEIGRSWRRDDLYDR
;
A
#
# COMPACT_ATOMS: atom_id res chain seq x y z
N MET A 1 -5.96 -24.07 7.70
CA MET A 1 -6.83 -22.95 7.25
C MET A 1 -7.24 -22.12 8.46
N ILE A 2 -7.40 -20.81 8.30
CA ILE A 2 -7.87 -19.90 9.36
C ILE A 2 -9.31 -19.49 9.03
N ARG A 3 -10.24 -19.66 9.98
CA ARG A 3 -11.64 -19.22 9.81
C ARG A 3 -11.74 -17.71 10.04
N LYS A 4 -12.28 -17.00 9.06
CA LYS A 4 -12.67 -15.59 9.17
C LYS A 4 -14.17 -15.49 8.95
N GLN A 5 -14.82 -14.55 9.64
CA GLN A 5 -16.24 -14.24 9.48
C GLN A 5 -16.35 -12.75 9.21
N PHE A 6 -17.23 -12.38 8.29
CA PHE A 6 -17.51 -11.00 7.92
C PHE A 6 -18.99 -10.88 7.54
N TYR A 7 -19.56 -9.70 7.74
CA TYR A 7 -20.91 -9.40 7.28
C TYR A 7 -20.90 -9.13 5.78
N VAL A 8 -21.96 -9.58 5.11
CA VAL A 8 -22.19 -9.33 3.69
C VAL A 8 -23.62 -8.83 3.50
N ASP A 9 -23.84 -8.01 2.49
CA ASP A 9 -25.19 -7.61 2.12
C ASP A 9 -26.01 -8.81 1.62
N PRO A 10 -27.36 -8.79 1.79
CA PRO A 10 -28.23 -9.85 1.32
C PRO A 10 -28.07 -10.17 -0.17
N HIS A 11 -27.76 -9.14 -0.98
CA HIS A 11 -27.50 -9.31 -2.40
C HIS A 11 -26.24 -10.14 -2.66
N HIS A 12 -25.16 -9.92 -1.90
CA HIS A 12 -23.92 -10.69 -2.02
C HIS A 12 -24.10 -12.14 -1.60
N ASP A 13 -24.83 -12.41 -0.52
CA ASP A 13 -25.16 -13.79 -0.08
C ASP A 13 -25.93 -14.56 -1.17
N TYR A 14 -26.94 -13.91 -1.78
CA TYR A 14 -27.69 -14.49 -2.90
C TYR A 14 -26.77 -14.85 -4.07
N LEU A 15 -25.89 -13.94 -4.49
CA LEU A 15 -24.96 -14.16 -5.59
C LEU A 15 -23.96 -15.28 -5.27
N LEU A 16 -23.43 -15.32 -4.05
CA LEU A 16 -22.46 -16.32 -3.62
C LEU A 16 -23.07 -17.73 -3.68
N LYS A 17 -24.29 -17.89 -3.15
CA LYS A 17 -25.06 -19.15 -3.20
C LYS A 17 -25.37 -19.57 -4.63
N LYS A 18 -25.81 -18.62 -5.46
CA LYS A 18 -26.13 -18.88 -6.87
C LYS A 18 -24.90 -19.38 -7.63
N LEU A 19 -23.76 -18.69 -7.47
CA LEU A 19 -22.51 -19.06 -8.12
C LEU A 19 -21.98 -20.40 -7.60
N ALA A 20 -22.04 -20.65 -6.29
CA ALA A 20 -21.62 -21.91 -5.70
C ALA A 20 -22.38 -23.10 -6.30
N ARG A 21 -23.71 -22.98 -6.43
CA ARG A 21 -24.55 -23.98 -7.09
C ARG A 21 -24.24 -24.15 -8.57
N ALA A 22 -24.07 -23.04 -9.30
CA ALA A 22 -23.80 -23.08 -10.74
C ALA A 22 -22.42 -23.69 -11.07
N THR A 23 -21.43 -23.48 -10.20
CA THR A 23 -20.04 -23.92 -10.42
C THR A 23 -19.70 -25.24 -9.72
N GLY A 24 -20.56 -25.74 -8.83
CA GLY A 24 -20.34 -26.95 -8.05
C GLY A 24 -19.25 -26.81 -6.97
N VAL A 25 -18.77 -25.60 -6.69
CA VAL A 25 -17.79 -25.34 -5.62
C VAL A 25 -18.46 -24.70 -4.40
N SER A 26 -17.80 -24.77 -3.24
CA SER A 26 -18.33 -24.14 -2.02
C SER A 26 -18.24 -22.61 -2.08
N GLU A 27 -19.12 -21.94 -1.34
CA GLU A 27 -19.09 -20.48 -1.17
C GLU A 27 -17.72 -20.00 -0.65
N ALA A 28 -17.12 -20.74 0.28
CA ALA A 28 -15.79 -20.42 0.81
C ALA A 28 -14.66 -20.56 -0.22
N GLU A 29 -14.79 -21.49 -1.17
CA GLU A 29 -13.86 -21.61 -2.29
C GLU A 29 -13.98 -20.42 -3.24
N LEU A 30 -15.20 -19.96 -3.54
CA LEU A 30 -15.41 -18.76 -4.35
C LEU A 30 -14.82 -17.52 -3.71
N VAL A 31 -15.02 -17.33 -2.40
CA VAL A 31 -14.41 -16.21 -1.67
C VAL A 31 -12.88 -16.28 -1.73
N ARG A 32 -12.28 -17.47 -1.57
CA ARG A 32 -10.83 -17.63 -1.68
C ARG A 32 -10.31 -17.27 -3.07
N ARG A 33 -10.94 -17.77 -4.14
CA ARG A 33 -10.57 -17.43 -5.51
C ARG A 33 -10.70 -15.94 -5.81
N ALA A 34 -11.76 -15.31 -5.32
CA ALA A 34 -11.96 -13.87 -5.46
C ALA A 34 -10.86 -13.07 -4.72
N LEU A 35 -10.51 -13.49 -3.50
CA LEU A 35 -9.41 -12.88 -2.74
C LEU A 35 -8.06 -13.05 -3.45
N GLU A 36 -7.74 -14.24 -3.94
CA GLU A 36 -6.51 -14.49 -4.69
C GLU A 36 -6.45 -13.65 -5.97
N ALA A 37 -7.55 -13.59 -6.74
CA ALA A 37 -7.63 -12.76 -7.93
C ALA A 37 -7.44 -11.27 -7.62
N HIS A 38 -8.06 -10.77 -6.54
CA HIS A 38 -7.91 -9.39 -6.11
C HIS A 38 -6.47 -9.08 -5.65
N LEU A 39 -5.87 -9.95 -4.83
CA LEU A 39 -4.49 -9.78 -4.37
C LEU A 39 -3.50 -9.83 -5.54
N ASN A 40 -3.69 -10.76 -6.47
CA ASN A 40 -2.86 -10.84 -7.68
C ASN A 40 -3.02 -9.58 -8.55
N ALA A 41 -4.24 -9.06 -8.70
CA ALA A 41 -4.47 -7.81 -9.41
C ALA A 41 -3.82 -6.61 -8.70
N CYS A 42 -3.90 -6.52 -7.36
CA CYS A 42 -3.23 -5.48 -6.59
C CYS A 42 -1.70 -5.58 -6.68
N MET A 43 -1.14 -6.80 -6.65
CA MET A 43 0.31 -7.01 -6.82
C MET A 43 0.77 -6.76 -8.26
N ALA A 44 -0.06 -7.09 -9.26
CA ALA A 44 0.22 -6.81 -10.67
C ALA A 44 0.08 -5.32 -11.01
N ALA A 45 -0.80 -4.60 -10.32
CA ALA A 45 -0.83 -3.15 -10.27
C ALA A 45 0.36 -2.55 -9.48
N GLY A 46 1.20 -3.42 -8.90
CA GLY A 46 2.36 -3.07 -8.11
C GLY A 46 3.36 -2.23 -8.89
N HIS A 47 3.67 -1.07 -8.31
CA HIS A 47 4.80 -0.18 -8.55
C HIS A 47 5.33 -0.20 -9.98
N ASN A 48 5.01 0.84 -10.74
CA ASN A 48 5.77 1.16 -11.93
C ASN A 48 7.25 1.31 -11.53
N LEU A 49 8.03 0.25 -11.75
CA LEU A 49 9.42 0.17 -11.30
C LEU A 49 10.23 1.32 -11.88
N LYS A 50 9.93 1.72 -13.11
CA LYS A 50 10.54 2.90 -13.74
C LYS A 50 10.17 4.19 -13.04
N ALA A 51 8.93 4.35 -12.60
CA ALA A 51 8.53 5.52 -11.81
C ALA A 51 9.21 5.54 -10.44
N TRP A 52 9.38 4.37 -9.81
CA TRP A 52 10.13 4.24 -8.56
C TRP A 52 11.63 4.53 -8.73
N GLU A 53 12.25 4.03 -9.80
CA GLU A 53 13.66 4.30 -10.13
C GLU A 53 13.87 5.78 -10.46
N ALA A 54 12.94 6.41 -11.18
CA ALA A 54 12.97 7.84 -11.47
C ALA A 54 12.87 8.68 -10.20
N GLU A 55 11.94 8.33 -9.29
CA GLU A 55 11.80 8.99 -7.99
C GLU A 55 13.07 8.81 -7.14
N LYS A 56 13.66 7.61 -7.14
CA LYS A 56 14.90 7.33 -6.43
C LYS A 56 16.06 8.18 -6.96
N ALA A 57 16.22 8.25 -8.29
CA ALA A 57 17.24 9.07 -8.93
C ALA A 57 17.03 10.57 -8.61
N PHE A 58 15.78 11.04 -8.61
CA PHE A 58 15.45 12.41 -8.21
C PHE A 58 15.84 12.71 -6.75
N ILE A 59 15.53 11.81 -5.81
CA ILE A 59 15.92 11.95 -4.41
C ILE A 59 17.44 11.96 -4.25
N GLU A 60 18.15 11.07 -4.94
CA GLU A 60 19.61 11.00 -4.91
C GLU A 60 20.27 12.28 -5.45
N ASP A 61 19.76 12.81 -6.56
CA ASP A 61 20.23 14.06 -7.16
C ASP A 61 20.00 15.25 -6.22
N ARG A 62 18.83 15.32 -5.57
CA ARG A 62 18.53 16.35 -4.55
C ARG A 62 19.46 16.29 -3.35
N ILE A 63 19.77 15.09 -2.85
CA ILE A 63 20.72 14.90 -1.75
C ILE A 63 22.12 15.35 -2.18
N LYS A 64 22.54 15.01 -3.41
CA LYS A 64 23.84 15.41 -3.95
C LYS A 64 23.94 16.93 -4.08
N MET A 65 22.94 17.57 -4.68
CA MET A 65 22.87 19.03 -4.79
C MET A 65 22.90 19.71 -3.42
N GLN A 66 22.20 19.15 -2.43
CA GLN A 66 22.23 19.68 -1.06
C GLN A 66 23.63 19.60 -0.45
N ARG A 67 24.40 18.53 -0.70
CA ARG A 67 25.80 18.41 -0.23
C ARG A 67 26.74 19.35 -0.97
N GLU A 68 26.55 19.54 -2.27
CA GLU A 68 27.41 20.41 -3.10
C GLU A 68 27.14 21.90 -2.86
N THR A 69 25.88 22.26 -2.55
CA THR A 69 25.46 23.64 -2.26
C THR A 69 25.56 23.97 -0.77
N ALA A 70 25.80 22.98 0.10
CA ALA A 70 26.03 23.22 1.51
C ALA A 70 27.36 23.96 1.71
N HIS A 71 27.26 25.26 2.03
CA HIS A 71 28.38 25.98 2.64
C HIS A 71 28.82 25.26 3.94
N PRO A 72 30.12 25.25 4.29
CA PRO A 72 30.63 24.62 5.52
C PRO A 72 30.03 25.18 6.82
N SER A 73 29.21 26.23 6.74
CA SER A 73 28.48 26.85 7.87
C SER A 73 26.97 26.53 7.88
N ALA A 74 26.47 25.75 6.92
CA ALA A 74 25.06 25.36 6.85
C ALA A 74 24.82 24.11 7.71
N GLU A 75 24.96 24.25 9.04
CA GLU A 75 24.25 23.39 9.98
C GLU A 75 22.75 23.66 9.85
N ILE A 76 22.12 23.15 8.79
CA ILE A 76 20.66 23.06 8.72
C ILE A 76 20.28 21.62 9.10
N GLY A 77 20.69 21.24 10.31
CA GLY A 77 19.91 20.31 11.11
C GLY A 77 18.62 21.01 11.52
N ARG A 78 17.58 20.24 11.89
CA ARG A 78 16.37 20.82 12.49
C ARG A 78 16.81 21.72 13.65
N SER A 79 16.59 23.02 13.53
CA SER A 79 16.99 24.02 14.54
C SER A 79 16.08 24.00 15.76
N TRP A 80 14.93 23.32 15.66
CA TRP A 80 13.97 23.21 16.75
C TRP A 80 14.23 21.92 17.54
N ARG A 81 14.33 22.08 18.86
CA ARG A 81 14.32 20.98 19.81
C ARG A 81 12.88 20.62 20.15
N ARG A 82 12.64 19.38 20.55
CA ARG A 82 11.30 18.89 20.87
C ARG A 82 10.64 19.67 22.02
N ASP A 83 11.47 20.21 22.92
CA ASP A 83 11.03 21.02 24.05
C ASP A 83 10.46 22.39 23.61
N ASP A 84 10.96 22.96 22.50
CA ASP A 84 10.47 24.22 21.92
C ASP A 84 9.01 24.15 21.42
N LEU A 85 8.44 22.94 21.36
CA LEU A 85 7.07 22.69 20.88
C LEU A 85 6.01 22.84 21.98
N TYR A 86 6.40 22.73 23.25
CA TYR A 86 5.46 22.65 24.38
C TYR A 86 5.41 23.90 25.26
N ASP A 87 6.30 24.87 25.05
CA ASP A 87 6.27 26.15 25.78
C ASP A 87 5.31 27.14 25.09
N ARG A 88 4.04 27.08 25.48
CA ARG A 88 3.04 28.15 25.31
C ARG A 88 2.40 28.50 26.64
#